data_AF-A0A3C0UUW3-F1
#
_entry.id   AF-A0A3C0UUW3-F1
#
_cell.length_a   1.000
_cell.length_b   1.000
_cell.length_c   1.000
_cell.angle_alpha   90.00
_cell.angle_beta   90.00
_cell.angle_gamma   90.00
#
_symmetry.space_group_name_H-M   'P 1'
#
loop_
_entity.id
_entity.type
_entity.pdbx_description
1 polymer ?
#
loop_
_entity_poly.entity_id
_entity_poly.type
_entity_poly.pdbx_seq_one_letter_code
_entity_poly.pdbx_strand_id
1 'polypeptide(L)'
;MIGLPAVAWTTYLVGDEITFAVQTEVHYRAAEELITELEEYKRKNKTYPLSTGSVPATFASLERCRNSNIGYSSQGKVFRVYFGLSSHLLMGHNYTYCSDWSKAPQESIVGQPTERANWRLISRAD
;
A
#
# COMPACT_ATOMS: atom_id res chain seq x y z
N MET A 1 -33.17 -7.71 31.40
CA MET A 1 -32.15 -8.41 30.60
C MET A 1 -31.69 -7.48 29.50
N ILE A 2 -30.56 -6.83 29.72
CA ILE A 2 -29.87 -5.96 28.74
C ILE A 2 -28.76 -6.83 28.14
N GLY A 3 -28.54 -6.76 26.82
CA GLY A 3 -27.18 -7.01 26.32
C GLY A 3 -26.96 -8.10 25.29
N LEU A 4 -27.83 -8.25 24.27
CA LEU A 4 -27.50 -9.06 23.08
C LEU A 4 -27.14 -8.23 21.83
N PRO A 5 -27.79 -7.10 21.50
CA PRO A 5 -27.41 -6.35 20.30
C PRO A 5 -26.09 -5.59 20.51
N ALA A 6 -25.91 -4.87 21.62
CA ALA A 6 -24.69 -4.06 21.82
C ALA A 6 -23.39 -4.90 21.76
N VAL A 7 -23.41 -6.10 22.35
CA VAL A 7 -22.25 -7.00 22.36
C VAL A 7 -21.94 -7.53 20.95
N ALA A 8 -22.96 -7.92 20.19
CA ALA A 8 -22.79 -8.42 18.82
C ALA A 8 -22.22 -7.37 17.87
N TRP A 9 -22.65 -6.11 17.99
CA TRP A 9 -22.13 -5.00 17.19
C TRP A 9 -20.68 -4.66 17.56
N THR A 10 -20.34 -4.67 18.85
CA THR A 10 -18.94 -4.47 19.27
C THR A 10 -18.03 -5.60 18.80
N THR A 11 -18.47 -6.87 18.84
CA THR A 11 -17.67 -7.99 18.33
C THR A 11 -17.49 -7.92 16.81
N TYR A 12 -18.53 -7.51 16.08
CA TYR A 12 -18.48 -7.36 14.63
C TYR A 12 -17.50 -6.25 14.22
N LEU A 13 -17.60 -5.06 14.83
CA LEU A 13 -16.70 -3.94 14.55
C LEU A 13 -15.25 -4.25 14.91
N VAL A 14 -15.00 -4.87 16.07
CA VAL A 14 -13.64 -5.26 16.47
C VAL A 14 -13.07 -6.33 15.55
N GLY A 15 -13.88 -7.30 15.12
CA GLY A 15 -13.46 -8.30 14.14
C GLY A 15 -13.11 -7.69 12.78
N ASP A 16 -13.87 -6.67 12.36
CA ASP A 16 -13.67 -5.95 11.12
C ASP A 16 -12.37 -5.13 11.12
N GLU A 17 -12.14 -4.37 12.19
CA GLU A 17 -10.92 -3.59 12.37
C GLU A 17 -9.67 -4.49 12.40
N ILE A 18 -9.73 -5.62 13.10
CA ILE A 18 -8.63 -6.59 13.13
C ILE A 18 -8.39 -7.17 11.74
N THR A 19 -9.44 -7.54 11.00
CA THR A 19 -9.33 -8.09 9.65
C THR A 19 -8.70 -7.07 8.71
N PHE A 20 -9.12 -5.82 8.79
CA PHE A 20 -8.58 -4.72 7.99
C PHE A 20 -7.10 -4.45 8.33
N ALA A 21 -6.73 -4.44 9.60
CA ALA A 21 -5.34 -4.27 10.03
C ALA A 21 -4.44 -5.42 9.53
N VAL A 22 -4.93 -6.67 9.61
CA VAL A 22 -4.22 -7.85 9.10
C VAL A 22 -4.03 -7.75 7.58
N GLN A 23 -5.07 -7.38 6.84
CA GLN A 23 -4.95 -7.18 5.39
C GLN A 23 -3.94 -6.08 5.06
N THR A 24 -4.00 -4.95 5.76
CA THR A 24 -3.07 -3.84 5.59
C THR A 24 -1.62 -4.30 5.78
N GLU A 25 -1.35 -5.08 6.83
CA GLU A 25 -0.02 -5.64 7.10
C GLU A 25 0.46 -6.62 6.01
N VAL A 26 -0.43 -7.47 5.48
CA VAL A 26 -0.09 -8.37 4.37
C VAL A 26 0.32 -7.58 3.11
N HIS A 27 -0.43 -6.53 2.78
CA HIS A 27 -0.13 -5.69 1.61
C HIS A 27 1.18 -4.93 1.81
N TYR A 28 1.41 -4.44 3.02
CA TYR A 28 2.64 -3.80 3.42
C TYR A 28 3.88 -4.69 3.23
N ARG A 29 3.81 -5.96 3.65
CA ARG A 29 4.92 -6.91 3.47
C ARG A 29 5.19 -7.19 1.99
N ALA A 30 4.14 -7.39 1.21
CA ALA A 30 4.28 -7.60 -0.23
C ALA A 30 4.87 -6.37 -0.93
N ALA A 31 4.50 -5.16 -0.49
CA ALA A 31 5.07 -3.92 -1.00
C ALA A 31 6.56 -3.76 -0.62
N GLU A 32 6.95 -4.17 0.59
CA GLU A 32 8.35 -4.12 1.05
C GLU A 32 9.26 -5.07 0.25
N GLU A 33 8.77 -6.25 -0.12
CA GLU A 33 9.49 -7.16 -1.01
C GLU A 33 9.76 -6.49 -2.36
N LEU A 34 8.74 -5.87 -2.96
CA LEU A 34 8.88 -5.12 -4.20
C LEU A 34 9.84 -3.94 -4.07
N ILE A 35 9.72 -3.13 -3.00
CA ILE A 35 10.63 -2.00 -2.72
C ILE A 35 12.08 -2.47 -2.67
N THR A 36 12.33 -3.60 -2.01
CA THR A 36 13.68 -4.20 -1.90
C THR A 36 14.22 -4.58 -3.27
N GLU A 37 13.43 -5.27 -4.10
CA GLU A 37 13.82 -5.65 -5.45
C GLU A 37 14.06 -4.43 -6.36
N LEU A 38 13.26 -3.37 -6.22
CA LEU A 38 13.44 -2.13 -6.98
C LEU A 38 14.74 -1.44 -6.63
N GLU A 39 15.07 -1.33 -5.34
CA GLU A 39 16.35 -0.76 -4.89
C GLU A 39 17.54 -1.61 -5.36
N GLU A 40 17.42 -2.94 -5.28
CA GLU A 40 18.46 -3.82 -5.80
C GLU A 40 18.64 -3.68 -7.32
N TYR A 41 17.53 -3.61 -8.06
CA TYR A 41 17.55 -3.40 -9.50
C TYR A 41 18.25 -2.08 -9.85
N LYS A 42 17.92 -0.98 -9.16
CA LYS A 42 18.59 0.31 -9.34
C LYS A 42 20.06 0.26 -9.00
N ARG A 43 20.45 -0.46 -7.94
CA ARG A 43 21.87 -0.64 -7.58
C ARG A 43 22.66 -1.26 -8.74
N LYS A 44 22.08 -2.27 -9.39
CA LYS A 44 22.68 -2.99 -10.53
C LYS A 44 22.65 -2.19 -11.84
N ASN A 45 21.50 -1.60 -12.18
CA ASN A 45 21.26 -1.00 -13.51
C ASN A 45 21.36 0.53 -13.54
N LYS A 46 21.57 1.18 -12.38
CA LYS A 46 21.59 2.65 -12.18
C LYS A 46 20.27 3.37 -12.49
N THR A 47 19.22 2.63 -12.88
CA THR A 47 17.87 3.10 -13.15
C THR A 47 16.86 2.09 -12.60
N TYR A 48 15.60 2.50 -12.40
CA TYR A 48 14.51 1.58 -12.12
C TYR A 48 13.92 1.00 -13.42
N PRO A 49 13.20 -0.13 -13.35
CA PRO A 49 12.44 -0.66 -14.48
C PRO A 49 11.40 0.37 -14.98
N LEU A 50 11.13 0.36 -16.28
CA LEU A 50 10.13 1.23 -16.88
C LEU A 50 8.75 0.96 -16.25
N SER A 51 8.09 2.04 -15.84
CA SER A 51 6.74 2.00 -15.28
C SER A 51 5.70 1.59 -16.32
N THR A 52 5.12 0.40 -16.17
CA THR A 52 3.94 -0.05 -16.94
C THR A 52 2.66 -0.04 -16.11
N GLY A 53 2.72 0.44 -14.87
CA GLY A 53 1.63 0.31 -13.87
C GLY A 53 1.60 -1.06 -13.18
N SER A 54 2.45 -1.99 -13.61
CA SER A 54 2.56 -3.35 -13.08
C SER A 54 3.97 -3.65 -12.58
N VAL A 55 4.08 -4.64 -11.69
CA VAL A 55 5.36 -5.18 -11.24
C VAL A 55 6.09 -5.86 -12.42
N PRO A 56 7.40 -5.65 -12.60
CA PRO A 56 8.15 -6.31 -13.67
C PRO A 56 8.07 -7.84 -13.58
N ALA A 57 7.91 -8.51 -14.74
CA ALA A 57 7.71 -9.96 -14.78
C ALA A 57 8.89 -10.79 -14.25
N THR A 58 10.08 -10.19 -14.17
CA THR A 58 11.31 -10.84 -13.69
C THR A 58 11.46 -10.78 -12.17
N PHE A 59 10.58 -10.08 -11.46
CA PHE A 59 10.67 -9.88 -10.01
C PHE A 59 10.01 -11.04 -9.28
N ALA A 60 10.65 -11.52 -8.21
CA ALA A 60 10.14 -12.60 -7.39
C ALA A 60 8.86 -12.19 -6.63
N SER A 61 8.70 -10.91 -6.29
CA SER A 61 7.50 -10.37 -5.63
C SER A 61 6.26 -10.31 -6.53
N LEU A 62 6.37 -10.60 -7.83
CA LEU A 62 5.30 -10.44 -8.81
C LEU A 62 3.97 -11.09 -8.37
N GLU A 63 4.01 -12.37 -8.01
CA GLU A 63 2.78 -13.11 -7.67
C GLU A 63 2.11 -12.53 -6.42
N ARG A 64 2.90 -12.23 -5.39
CA ARG A 64 2.38 -11.68 -4.13
C ARG A 64 1.84 -10.26 -4.32
N CYS A 65 2.53 -9.44 -5.11
CA CYS A 65 2.06 -8.11 -5.49
C CYS A 65 0.76 -8.19 -6.28
N ARG A 66 0.65 -9.11 -7.24
CA ARG A 66 -0.59 -9.32 -8.00
C ARG A 66 -1.76 -9.71 -7.09
N ASN A 67 -1.53 -10.66 -6.17
CA ASN A 67 -2.56 -11.12 -5.24
C ASN A 67 -2.98 -10.02 -4.24
N SER A 68 -2.09 -9.08 -3.95
CA SER A 68 -2.33 -7.95 -3.05
C SER A 68 -2.65 -6.65 -3.82
N ASN A 69 -2.94 -6.75 -5.13
CA ASN A 69 -3.22 -5.61 -6.01
C ASN A 69 -2.23 -4.43 -5.86
N ILE A 70 -0.93 -4.74 -5.72
CA ILE A 70 0.13 -3.76 -5.56
C ILE A 70 0.59 -3.29 -6.93
N GLY A 71 0.52 -1.98 -7.12
CA GLY A 71 1.02 -1.29 -8.30
C GLY A 71 2.36 -0.62 -8.06
N TYR A 72 3.04 -0.33 -9.17
CA TYR A 72 4.32 0.34 -9.18
C TYR A 72 4.38 1.37 -10.31
N SER A 73 5.02 2.49 -10.01
CA SER A 73 5.42 3.45 -11.04
C SER A 73 6.80 4.04 -10.77
N SER A 74 7.47 4.49 -11.83
CA SER A 74 8.78 5.13 -11.77
C SER A 74 8.84 6.33 -12.68
N GLN A 75 9.57 7.34 -12.21
CA GLN A 75 9.88 8.55 -12.95
C GLN A 75 11.33 8.93 -12.67
N GLY A 76 12.20 8.66 -13.65
CA GLY A 76 13.63 8.90 -13.52
C GLY A 76 14.26 8.07 -12.39
N LYS A 77 14.75 8.76 -11.34
CA LYS A 77 15.44 8.14 -10.19
C LYS A 77 14.56 7.94 -8.97
N VAL A 78 13.25 8.15 -9.11
CA VAL A 78 12.25 7.99 -8.05
C VAL A 78 11.23 6.95 -8.50
N PHE A 79 10.71 6.20 -7.54
CA PHE A 79 9.60 5.29 -7.76
C PHE A 79 8.53 5.42 -6.70
N ARG A 80 7.37 4.89 -7.00
CA ARG A 80 6.23 4.77 -6.11
C ARG A 80 5.71 3.35 -6.13
N VAL A 81 5.26 2.91 -4.96
CA VAL A 81 4.49 1.68 -4.79
C VAL A 81 3.18 2.05 -4.15
N TYR A 82 2.08 1.45 -4.60
CA TYR A 82 0.76 1.81 -4.10
C TYR A 82 -0.16 0.59 -4.08
N PHE A 83 -1.12 0.62 -3.17
CA PHE A 83 -2.18 -0.37 -3.09
C PHE A 83 -3.44 0.25 -2.48
N GLY A 84 -4.59 -0.31 -2.83
CA GLY A 84 -5.90 0.08 -2.30
C GLY A 84 -6.50 -1.03 -1.45
N LEU A 85 -7.17 -0.66 -0.37
CA LEU A 85 -7.98 -1.54 0.46
C LEU A 85 -9.34 -0.88 0.68
N SER A 86 -10.40 -1.66 0.74
CA SER A 86 -11.72 -1.17 1.14
C SER A 86 -12.09 -1.79 2.47
N SER A 87 -12.52 -0.97 3.42
CA SER A 87 -13.15 -1.47 4.64
C SER A 87 -14.61 -1.82 4.39
N HIS A 88 -15.20 -2.64 5.25
CA HIS A 88 -16.62 -2.98 5.18
C HIS A 88 -17.55 -1.79 5.47
N LEU A 89 -17.00 -0.66 5.94
CA LEU A 89 -17.68 0.62 6.13
C LEU A 89 -17.75 1.46 4.84
N LEU A 90 -17.50 0.86 3.67
CA LEU A 90 -17.44 1.56 2.39
C LEU A 90 -16.41 2.71 2.40
N MET A 91 -15.30 2.53 3.12
CA MET A 91 -14.18 3.46 3.03
C MET A 91 -13.04 2.85 2.22
N GLY A 92 -12.68 3.50 1.13
CA GLY A 92 -11.49 3.21 0.34
C GLY A 92 -10.25 3.84 0.98
N HIS A 93 -9.24 3.03 1.21
CA HIS A 93 -7.93 3.39 1.76
C HIS A 93 -6.85 3.15 0.70
N ASN A 94 -6.28 4.23 0.18
CA ASN A 94 -5.21 4.17 -0.81
C ASN A 94 -3.88 4.50 -0.13
N TYR A 95 -3.00 3.51 -0.08
CA TYR A 95 -1.65 3.64 0.46
C TYR A 95 -0.68 3.91 -0.67
N THR A 96 0.23 4.85 -0.45
CA THR A 96 1.29 5.17 -1.41
C THR A 96 2.61 5.34 -0.69
N TYR A 97 3.63 4.69 -1.22
CA TYR A 97 5.02 4.79 -0.83
C TYR A 97 5.78 5.63 -1.85
N CYS A 98 6.72 6.44 -1.37
CA CYS A 98 7.76 7.09 -2.16
C CYS A 98 9.05 7.07 -1.36
N SER A 99 10.16 6.62 -1.94
CA SER A 99 11.43 6.53 -1.21
C SER A 99 11.97 7.88 -0.75
N ASP A 100 11.57 8.97 -1.38
CA ASP A 100 11.91 10.33 -0.99
C ASP A 100 10.81 11.31 -1.40
N TRP A 101 9.93 11.66 -0.45
CA TRP A 101 8.85 12.62 -0.67
C TRP A 101 9.35 14.04 -0.98
N SER A 102 10.58 14.41 -0.60
CA SER A 102 11.13 15.74 -0.92
C SER A 102 11.46 15.91 -2.40
N LYS A 103 11.62 14.81 -3.14
CA LYS A 103 11.90 14.79 -4.58
C LYS A 103 10.67 14.53 -5.43
N ALA A 104 9.52 14.29 -4.81
CA ALA A 104 8.27 14.11 -5.52
C ALA A 104 7.71 15.47 -5.98
N PRO A 105 7.08 15.55 -7.18
CA PRO A 105 6.32 16.74 -7.56
C PRO A 105 5.24 17.04 -6.51
N GLN A 106 5.08 18.31 -6.13
CA GLN A 106 4.21 18.74 -5.02
C GLN A 106 2.76 18.29 -5.23
N GLU A 107 2.26 18.40 -6.47
CA GLU A 107 0.94 17.95 -6.92
C GLU A 107 0.72 16.45 -6.71
N SER A 108 1.81 15.68 -6.61
CA SER A 108 1.79 14.25 -6.44
C SER A 108 1.98 13.82 -4.98
N ILE A 109 2.14 14.75 -4.03
CA ILE A 109 2.23 14.49 -2.59
C ILE A 109 0.82 14.60 -2.00
N VAL A 110 0.14 13.46 -1.91
CA VAL A 110 -1.25 13.37 -1.46
C VAL A 110 -1.37 12.41 -0.28
N GLY A 111 -2.41 12.61 0.54
CA GLY A 111 -2.66 11.79 1.72
C GLY A 111 -1.83 12.19 2.95
N GLN A 112 -2.26 11.69 4.09
CA GLN A 112 -1.61 11.90 5.39
C GLN A 112 -0.47 10.90 5.58
N PRO A 113 0.67 11.30 6.18
CA PRO A 113 1.70 10.36 6.60
C PRO A 113 1.13 9.26 7.50
N THR A 114 1.60 8.03 7.35
CA THR A 114 1.28 6.93 8.27
C THR A 114 2.43 6.73 9.28
N GLU A 115 2.23 5.84 10.25
CA GLU A 115 3.31 5.43 11.17
C GLU A 115 4.46 4.71 10.46
N ARG A 116 4.18 4.13 9.28
CA ARG A 116 5.17 3.43 8.48
C ARG A 116 5.94 4.46 7.66
N ALA A 117 7.25 4.51 7.85
CA ALA A 117 8.11 5.51 7.22
C ALA A 117 7.88 5.57 5.70
N ASN A 118 7.78 6.79 5.17
CA ASN A 118 7.60 7.06 3.74
C ASN A 118 6.27 6.57 3.13
N TRP A 119 5.32 6.09 3.93
CA TRP A 119 3.98 5.79 3.49
C TRP A 119 3.02 6.94 3.77
N ARG A 120 2.07 7.13 2.85
CA ARG A 120 0.95 8.06 2.97
C ARG A 120 -0.35 7.35 2.67
N LEU A 121 -1.42 7.78 3.33
CA LEU A 121 -2.77 7.24 3.22
C LEU A 121 -3.75 8.31 2.77
N ILE A 122 -4.54 8.00 1.76
CA ILE A 122 -5.77 8.72 1.42
C ILE A 122 -6.96 7.84 1.78
N SER A 123 -7.79 8.30 2.71
CA SER A 123 -9.09 7.68 3.02
C SER A 123 -10.20 8.43 2.30
N ARG A 124 -11.09 7.72 1.63
CA ARG A 124 -12.30 8.27 0.99
C ARG A 124 -13.50 7.42 1.38
N ALA A 125 -14.66 8.04 1.57
CA ALA A 125 -15.91 7.31 1.50
C ALA A 125 -16.15 6.93 0.04
N ASP A 126 -16.43 5.67 -0.22
CA ASP A 126 -16.83 5.15 -1.53
C ASP A 126 -18.26 5.60 -1.88
#